data_AF-A0A950Q5S1-F1
#
_entry.id   AF-A0A950Q5S1-F1
#
_cell.length_a   1.000
_cell.length_b   1.000
_cell.length_c   1.000
_cell.angle_alpha   90.00
_cell.angle_beta   90.00
_cell.angle_gamma   90.00
#
_symmetry.space_group_name_H-M   'P 1'
#
loop_
_entity.id
_entity.type
_entity.pdbx_description
1 polymer ?
#
loop_
_entity_poly.entity_id
_entity_poly.type
_entity_poly.pdbx_seq_one_letter_code
_entity_poly.pdbx_strand_id
1 'polypeptide(L)'
;DQDEPIDSSELKSYLKLRGISATERVVAAGSRVIGDVLLEEAVKSGAGMLVAGGYGHSRLREMFFSGVTRQMLSHAELPLFLVH
;
A
#
# COMPACT_ATOMS: atom_id res chain seq x y z
N ASP A 1 -8.75 8.09 -17.89
CA ASP A 1 -8.26 6.70 -17.77
C ASP A 1 -7.46 6.52 -16.51
N GLN A 2 -8.07 5.97 -15.47
CA GLN A 2 -7.43 5.73 -14.16
C GLN A 2 -7.33 4.23 -13.83
N ASP A 3 -7.48 3.37 -14.84
CA ASP A 3 -7.45 1.91 -14.71
C ASP A 3 -6.25 1.29 -15.45
N GLU A 4 -5.27 2.09 -15.90
CA GLU A 4 -4.07 1.53 -16.50
C GLU A 4 -3.21 0.87 -15.42
N PRO A 5 -2.94 -0.44 -15.52
CA PRO A 5 -2.11 -1.13 -14.55
C PRO A 5 -0.74 -0.46 -14.50
N ILE A 6 -0.32 0.00 -13.32
CA ILE A 6 1.05 0.48 -13.13
C ILE A 6 1.96 -0.74 -13.29
N ASP A 7 2.76 -0.76 -14.35
CA ASP A 7 3.75 -1.82 -14.54
C ASP A 7 4.86 -1.69 -13.49
N SER A 8 4.94 -2.66 -12.58
CA SER A 8 5.98 -2.70 -11.54
C SER A 8 7.29 -3.35 -12.02
N SER A 9 7.39 -3.77 -13.28
CA SER A 9 8.56 -4.49 -13.82
C SER A 9 9.86 -3.68 -13.69
N GLU A 10 9.82 -2.39 -14.00
CA GLU A 10 10.96 -1.47 -13.87
C GLU A 10 11.39 -1.32 -12.41
N LEU A 11 10.44 -1.15 -11.49
CA LEU A 11 10.71 -1.02 -10.06
C LEU A 11 11.31 -2.31 -9.48
N LYS A 12 10.77 -3.48 -9.83
CA LYS A 12 11.32 -4.78 -9.43
C LYS A 12 12.75 -4.94 -9.94
N SER A 13 13.01 -4.55 -11.19
CA SER A 13 14.35 -4.59 -11.78
C SER A 13 15.32 -3.67 -11.05
N TYR A 14 14.90 -2.45 -10.73
CA TYR A 14 15.69 -1.49 -9.95
C TYR A 14 16.05 -2.02 -8.56
N LEU A 15 15.08 -2.59 -7.82
CA LEU A 15 15.31 -3.18 -6.50
C LEU A 15 16.27 -4.37 -6.58
N LYS A 16 16.12 -5.22 -7.60
CA LYS A 16 17.00 -6.37 -7.84
C LYS A 16 18.45 -5.93 -8.10
N LEU A 17 18.68 -4.83 -8.82
CA LEU A 17 20.02 -4.25 -9.00
C LEU A 17 20.69 -3.86 -7.66
N ARG A 18 19.90 -3.65 -6.61
CA ARG A 18 20.37 -3.36 -5.24
C ARG A 18 20.37 -4.59 -4.32
N GLY A 19 20.13 -5.78 -4.86
CA GLY A 19 20.09 -7.03 -4.08
C GLY A 19 18.79 -7.22 -3.28
N ILE A 20 17.74 -6.44 -3.58
CA ILE A 20 16.44 -6.54 -2.91
C ILE A 20 15.51 -7.40 -3.77
N SER A 21 15.06 -8.53 -3.21
CA SER A 21 14.04 -9.38 -3.82
C SER A 21 12.65 -8.79 -3.55
N ALA A 22 11.91 -8.47 -4.62
CA ALA A 22 10.57 -7.90 -4.54
C ALA A 22 9.56 -8.74 -5.33
N THR A 23 8.38 -8.92 -4.76
CA THR A 23 7.22 -9.56 -5.40
C THR A 23 6.09 -8.56 -5.52
N GLU A 24 5.35 -8.65 -6.63
CA GLU A 24 4.15 -7.87 -6.85
C GLU A 24 2.90 -8.68 -6.48
N ARG A 25 1.92 -8.00 -5.89
CA ARG A 25 0.59 -8.56 -5.65
C ARG A 25 -0.44 -7.48 -5.94
N VAL A 26 -1.30 -7.75 -6.93
CA VAL A 26 -2.47 -6.93 -7.22
C VAL A 26 -3.66 -7.53 -6.47
N VAL A 27 -4.32 -6.72 -5.65
CA VAL A 27 -5.44 -7.17 -4.81
C VAL A 27 -6.66 -6.32 -5.13
N ALA A 28 -7.74 -6.98 -5.54
CA ALA A 28 -9.03 -6.32 -5.70
C ALA A 28 -9.67 -6.08 -4.32
N ALA A 29 -9.97 -4.82 -4.01
CA ALA A 29 -10.74 -4.48 -2.81
C ALA A 29 -12.20 -4.95 -2.92
N GLY A 30 -12.78 -4.88 -4.12
CA GLY A 30 -14.21 -5.13 -4.33
C GLY A 30 -15.04 -4.08 -3.57
N SER A 31 -16.02 -4.55 -2.79
CA SER A 31 -16.81 -3.70 -1.88
C SER A 31 -16.18 -3.49 -0.50
N ARG A 32 -15.02 -4.11 -0.24
CA ARG A 32 -14.35 -4.02 1.07
C ARG A 32 -13.61 -2.70 1.23
N VAL A 33 -13.42 -2.33 2.48
CA VAL A 33 -12.61 -1.19 2.88
C VAL A 33 -11.14 -1.43 2.49
N ILE A 34 -10.55 -0.49 1.73
CA ILE A 34 -9.18 -0.61 1.21
C ILE A 34 -8.15 -0.82 2.33
N GLY A 35 -8.28 -0.07 3.44
CA GLY A 35 -7.34 -0.16 4.56
C GLY A 35 -7.28 -1.56 5.17
N ASP A 36 -8.45 -2.18 5.36
CA ASP A 36 -8.57 -3.53 5.92
C ASP A 36 -7.99 -4.57 4.94
N VAL A 37 -8.26 -4.42 3.64
CA VAL A 37 -7.69 -5.29 2.61
C VAL A 37 -6.16 -5.22 2.59
N LEU A 38 -5.57 -4.03 2.70
CA LEU A 38 -4.12 -3.86 2.74
C LEU A 38 -3.50 -4.48 3.99
N LEU A 39 -4.12 -4.31 5.15
CA LEU A 39 -3.66 -4.91 6.41
C LEU A 39 -3.76 -6.43 6.37
N GLU A 40 -4.90 -6.98 5.93
CA GLU A 40 -5.09 -8.43 5.79
C GLU A 40 -4.03 -9.04 4.87
N GLU A 41 -3.75 -8.41 3.73
CA GLU A 41 -2.77 -8.93 2.78
C GLU A 41 -1.34 -8.81 3.30
N ALA A 42 -1.03 -7.76 4.07
CA ALA A 42 0.25 -7.66 4.76
C ALA A 42 0.43 -8.82 5.75
N VAL A 43 -0.59 -9.13 6.58
CA VAL A 43 -0.55 -10.28 7.50
C VAL A 43 -0.43 -11.60 6.74
N LYS A 44 -1.25 -11.83 5.69
CA LYS A 44 -1.21 -13.04 4.87
C LYS A 44 0.14 -13.25 4.17
N SER A 45 0.83 -12.17 3.84
CA SER A 45 2.17 -12.23 3.23
C SER A 45 3.28 -12.57 4.24
N GLY A 46 2.97 -12.63 5.53
CA GLY A 46 3.96 -12.79 6.59
C GLY A 46 4.84 -11.56 6.79
N ALA A 47 4.36 -10.37 6.42
CA ALA A 47 5.13 -9.14 6.56
C ALA A 47 5.32 -8.78 8.04
N GLY A 48 6.55 -8.42 8.41
CA GLY A 48 6.85 -7.90 9.75
C GLY A 48 6.50 -6.41 9.93
N MET A 49 6.25 -5.68 8.85
CA MET A 49 5.88 -4.26 8.84
C MET A 49 5.21 -3.89 7.52
N LEU A 50 4.22 -2.99 7.58
CA LEU A 50 3.63 -2.35 6.41
C LEU A 50 4.16 -0.92 6.30
N VAL A 51 4.75 -0.60 5.15
CA VAL A 51 5.16 0.77 4.81
C VAL A 51 4.16 1.32 3.81
N ALA A 52 3.58 2.48 4.10
CA ALA A 52 2.68 3.17 3.18
C ALA A 52 3.09 4.64 3.02
N GLY A 53 3.16 5.10 1.78
CA GLY A 53 3.37 6.51 1.45
C GLY A 53 2.06 7.27 1.54
N GLY A 54 2.06 8.38 2.28
CA GLY A 54 0.94 9.32 2.36
C GLY A 54 0.81 10.24 1.15
N TYR A 55 1.71 10.15 0.16
CA TYR A 55 1.72 11.04 -1.00
C TYR A 55 1.39 10.33 -2.29
N GLY A 56 0.29 10.74 -2.91
CA GLY A 56 -0.17 10.24 -4.21
C GLY A 56 -1.36 11.03 -4.72
N HIS A 57 -1.06 12.08 -5.49
CA HIS A 57 -1.97 12.90 -6.30
C HIS A 57 -2.87 13.93 -5.58
N SER A 58 -2.53 15.20 -5.88
CA SER A 58 -3.21 16.46 -5.56
C SER A 58 -3.29 16.86 -4.09
N ARG A 59 -2.54 17.93 -3.78
CA ARG A 59 -2.64 18.78 -2.58
C ARG A 59 -4.05 19.38 -2.33
N LEU A 60 -5.09 18.91 -3.02
CA LEU A 60 -6.49 19.24 -2.84
C LEU A 60 -7.31 18.11 -2.18
N ARG A 61 -6.66 16.99 -1.81
CA ARG A 61 -7.31 15.84 -1.16
C ARG A 61 -6.75 15.50 0.22
N GLU A 62 -6.15 16.49 0.90
CA GLU A 62 -5.77 16.37 2.32
C GLU A 62 -6.98 16.09 3.24
N MET A 63 -8.21 16.31 2.76
CA MET A 63 -9.44 15.97 3.49
C MET A 63 -9.75 14.45 3.52
N PHE A 64 -9.13 13.62 2.66
CA PHE A 64 -9.38 12.17 2.57
C PHE A 64 -8.32 11.29 3.25
N PHE A 65 -7.32 11.88 3.92
CA PHE A 65 -6.59 11.16 4.98
C PHE A 65 -7.53 10.62 6.09
N SER A 66 -8.82 11.02 6.07
CA SER A 66 -9.88 10.63 7.00
C SER A 66 -10.47 9.22 6.84
N GLY A 67 -10.10 8.44 5.80
CA GLY A 67 -10.64 7.10 5.55
C GLY A 67 -9.62 5.98 5.72
N VAL A 68 -8.88 5.69 4.65
CA VAL A 68 -7.97 4.52 4.56
C VAL A 68 -6.87 4.59 5.61
N THR A 69 -6.15 5.70 5.71
CA THR A 69 -5.06 5.86 6.71
C THR A 69 -5.61 5.77 8.13
N ARG A 70 -6.75 6.39 8.43
CA ARG A 70 -7.40 6.30 9.75
C ARG A 70 -7.83 4.87 10.08
N GLN A 71 -8.38 4.16 9.10
CA GLN A 71 -8.75 2.74 9.24
C GLN A 71 -7.53 1.88 9.49
N MET A 72 -6.46 2.06 8.71
CA MET A 72 -5.20 1.35 8.92
C MET A 72 -4.62 1.63 10.31
N LEU A 73 -4.62 2.88 10.77
CA LEU A 73 -4.18 3.23 12.13
C LEU A 73 -5.07 2.61 13.23
N SER A 74 -6.37 2.40 12.95
CA SER A 74 -7.31 1.85 13.92
C SER A 74 -7.31 0.32 13.98
N HIS A 75 -6.99 -0.34 12.86
CA HIS A 75 -7.09 -1.80 12.71
C HIS A 75 -5.74 -2.50 12.51
N ALA A 76 -4.62 -1.79 12.51
CA ALA A 76 -3.31 -2.41 12.26
C ALA A 76 -2.96 -3.43 13.35
N GLU A 77 -2.78 -4.68 12.91
CA GLU A 77 -2.29 -5.79 13.75
C GLU A 77 -0.77 -6.02 13.59
N LEU A 78 -0.12 -5.22 12.75
CA LEU A 78 1.32 -5.22 12.53
C LEU A 78 1.88 -3.79 12.54
N PRO A 79 3.20 -3.61 12.77
CA PRO A 79 3.83 -2.30 12.68
C PRO A 79 3.48 -1.59 11.37
N LEU A 80 2.94 -0.37 11.48
CA LEU A 80 2.58 0.48 10.36
C LEU A 80 3.49 1.70 10.34
N PHE A 81 4.31 1.83 9.29
CA PHE A 81 5.18 2.98 9.05
C PHE A 81 4.60 3.85 7.93
N LEU A 82 4.13 5.03 8.31
CA LEU A 82 3.58 6.01 7.39
C LEU A 82 4.64 7.04 7.04
N VAL A 83 4.95 7.16 5.75
CA VAL A 83 5.89 8.16 5.24
C VAL A 83 5.10 9.35 4.68
N HIS A 84 5.37 10.54 5.21
CA HIS A 84 4.92 11.83 4.68
C HIS A 84 6.08 12.46 3.92
#